data_AF-A0A924D0L8-F1
#
_entry.id   AF-A0A924D0L8-F1
#
_cell.length_a   1.000
_cell.length_b   1.000
_cell.length_c   1.000
_cell.angle_alpha   90.00
_cell.angle_beta   90.00
_cell.angle_gamma   90.00
#
_symmetry.space_group_name_H-M   'P 1'
#
loop_
_entity.id
_entity.type
_entity.pdbx_description
1 polymer ?
#
loop_
_entity_poly.entity_id
_entity_poly.type
_entity_poly.pdbx_seq_one_letter_code
_entity_poly.pdbx_strand_id
1 'polypeptide(L)'
;INSTPDSDKTGRHVDLYRDRNGWRFPSLPARLAGDFGWALPDRQQVMLNWRSGWTHIPYVDLYLDSQRQHPLRAANELRGKIVIIGTAAPGLQDLRPTPLSSSYPGVEVLATGIDNLHRGDWLREVPRQWMAPLALLLIGLFAVGFGRASKAAAIG
;
A
#
# COMPACT_ATOMS: atom_id res chain seq x y z
N ILE A 1 -7.70 8.93 -8.10
CA ILE A 1 -7.56 7.46 -7.90
C ILE A 1 -8.77 6.77 -7.25
N ASN A 2 -9.00 5.51 -7.59
CA ASN A 2 -10.13 4.69 -7.11
C ASN A 2 -9.72 3.85 -5.89
N SER A 3 -9.66 4.46 -4.70
CA SER A 3 -9.60 3.73 -3.43
C SER A 3 -10.89 3.94 -2.65
N THR A 4 -11.43 2.87 -2.06
CA THR A 4 -12.61 2.94 -1.21
C THR A 4 -12.12 3.14 0.22
N PRO A 5 -12.45 4.26 0.89
CA PRO A 5 -12.06 4.46 2.27
C PRO A 5 -12.81 3.49 3.19
N ASP A 6 -12.17 3.07 4.27
CA ASP A 6 -12.81 2.25 5.31
C ASP A 6 -13.86 3.09 6.08
N SER A 7 -14.56 2.47 7.04
CA SER A 7 -15.62 3.12 7.85
C SER A 7 -15.15 4.37 8.61
N ASP A 8 -13.84 4.47 8.89
CA ASP A 8 -13.21 5.62 9.55
C ASP A 8 -12.64 6.66 8.57
N LYS A 9 -13.04 6.58 7.29
CA LYS A 9 -12.58 7.43 6.19
C LYS A 9 -11.11 7.25 5.80
N THR A 10 -10.38 6.33 6.42
CA THR A 10 -8.97 6.07 6.08
C THR A 10 -8.89 5.05 4.95
N GLY A 11 -8.17 5.36 3.88
CA GLY A 11 -7.89 4.38 2.82
C GLY A 11 -6.82 3.41 3.28
N ARG A 12 -7.14 2.12 3.44
CA ARG A 12 -6.17 1.03 3.69
C ARG A 12 -6.14 -0.01 2.58
N HIS A 13 -7.21 -0.07 1.80
CA HIS A 13 -7.45 -1.07 0.79
C HIS A 13 -7.35 -0.50 -0.62
N VAL A 14 -6.93 -1.34 -1.57
CA VAL A 14 -7.06 -1.09 -3.01
C VAL A 14 -7.88 -2.19 -3.66
N ASP A 15 -8.80 -1.80 -4.53
CA ASP A 15 -9.56 -2.74 -5.35
C ASP A 15 -8.62 -3.33 -6.43
N LEU A 16 -8.65 -4.65 -6.58
CA LEU A 16 -7.98 -5.37 -7.66
C LEU A 16 -8.87 -5.52 -8.88
N TYR A 17 -10.18 -5.64 -8.67
CA TYR A 17 -11.15 -5.62 -9.75
C TYR A 17 -12.49 -5.11 -9.25
N ARG A 18 -13.32 -4.65 -10.19
CA ARG A 18 -14.72 -4.31 -9.95
C ARG A 18 -15.60 -5.04 -10.94
N ASP A 19 -16.61 -5.72 -10.43
CA ASP A 19 -17.63 -6.35 -11.25
C ASP A 19 -18.76 -5.35 -11.50
N ARG A 20 -19.11 -5.10 -12.76
CA ARG A 20 -20.24 -4.24 -13.18
C ARG A 20 -20.94 -4.84 -14.39
N ASN A 21 -22.25 -5.03 -14.31
CA ASN A 21 -23.08 -5.55 -15.40
C ASN A 21 -22.54 -6.87 -16.01
N GLY A 22 -22.02 -7.77 -15.17
CA GLY A 22 -21.41 -9.04 -15.62
C GLY A 22 -19.97 -8.93 -16.15
N TRP A 23 -19.41 -7.72 -16.23
CA TRP A 23 -18.03 -7.49 -16.66
C TRP A 23 -17.11 -7.29 -15.46
N ARG A 24 -15.92 -7.91 -15.50
CA ARG A 24 -14.85 -7.72 -14.51
C ARG A 24 -13.82 -6.73 -15.04
N PHE A 25 -13.72 -5.58 -14.39
CA PHE A 25 -12.76 -4.54 -14.73
C PHE A 25 -11.57 -4.60 -13.76
N PRO A 26 -10.36 -5.02 -14.20
CA PRO A 26 -9.19 -4.98 -13.34
C PRO A 26 -8.78 -3.53 -13.04
N SER A 27 -8.25 -3.30 -11.85
CA SER A 27 -7.58 -2.04 -11.54
C SER A 27 -6.23 -1.95 -12.26
N LEU A 28 -5.64 -0.76 -12.33
CA LEU A 28 -4.36 -0.56 -12.99
C LEU A 28 -3.22 -1.41 -12.37
N PRO A 29 -3.07 -1.49 -11.02
CA PRO A 29 -2.11 -2.41 -10.42
C PRO A 29 -2.37 -3.88 -10.79
N ALA A 30 -3.63 -4.31 -10.76
CA ALA A 30 -3.98 -5.70 -11.09
C ALA A 30 -3.73 -6.03 -12.57
N ARG A 31 -3.98 -5.07 -13.46
CA ARG A 31 -3.69 -5.22 -14.88
C ARG A 31 -2.20 -5.37 -15.14
N LEU A 32 -1.37 -4.54 -14.50
CA LEU A 32 0.09 -4.65 -14.60
C LEU A 32 0.59 -6.00 -14.05
N ALA A 33 0.06 -6.46 -12.92
CA ALA A 33 0.41 -7.77 -12.39
C ALA A 33 0.10 -8.90 -13.37
N GLY A 34 -1.04 -8.85 -14.08
CA GLY A 34 -1.37 -9.80 -15.14
C GLY A 34 -0.41 -9.72 -16.34
N ASP A 35 -0.11 -8.50 -16.82
CA ASP A 35 0.75 -8.28 -17.98
C ASP A 35 2.23 -8.67 -17.70
N PHE A 36 2.70 -8.53 -16.46
CA PHE A 36 4.06 -8.91 -16.04
C PHE A 36 4.16 -10.31 -15.41
N GLY A 37 3.04 -11.04 -15.27
CA GLY A 37 3.02 -12.38 -14.67
C GLY A 37 3.31 -12.41 -13.15
N TRP A 38 3.02 -11.32 -12.43
CA TRP A 38 3.14 -11.28 -10.98
C TRP A 38 1.97 -11.99 -10.29
N ALA A 39 2.16 -12.32 -9.02
CA ALA A 39 1.11 -12.94 -8.21
C ALA A 39 -0.08 -12.00 -8.04
N LEU A 40 -1.28 -12.51 -8.36
CA LEU A 40 -2.55 -11.85 -8.08
C LEU A 40 -3.29 -12.65 -7.01
N PRO A 41 -3.67 -12.03 -5.88
CA PRO A 41 -4.48 -12.73 -4.89
C PRO A 41 -5.91 -12.91 -5.40
N ASP A 42 -6.50 -14.04 -5.03
CA ASP A 42 -7.91 -14.35 -5.32
C ASP A 42 -8.84 -13.62 -4.34
N ARG A 43 -8.79 -12.28 -4.37
CA ARG A 43 -9.63 -11.38 -3.56
C ARG A 43 -9.94 -10.12 -4.36
N GLN A 44 -11.11 -9.55 -4.13
CA GLN A 44 -11.51 -8.29 -4.79
C GLN A 44 -10.66 -7.10 -4.38
N GLN A 45 -10.16 -7.10 -3.15
CA GLN A 45 -9.34 -6.03 -2.60
C GLN A 45 -8.22 -6.59 -1.74
N VAL A 46 -7.16 -5.83 -1.60
CA VAL A 46 -6.02 -6.14 -0.73
C VAL A 46 -5.70 -4.97 0.18
N MET A 47 -5.25 -5.27 1.39
CA MET A 47 -4.74 -4.28 2.33
C MET A 47 -3.31 -3.90 1.94
N LEU A 48 -3.07 -2.61 1.78
CA LEU A 48 -1.77 -2.10 1.35
C LEU A 48 -0.75 -2.18 2.50
N ASN A 49 0.42 -2.71 2.18
CA ASN A 49 1.64 -2.51 2.94
C ASN A 49 2.23 -1.14 2.52
N TRP A 50 1.88 -0.11 3.30
CA TRP A 50 2.17 1.29 2.98
C TRP A 50 3.66 1.59 2.86
N ARG A 51 4.03 2.38 1.85
CA ARG A 51 5.41 2.80 1.59
C ARG A 51 5.52 4.30 1.43
N SER A 52 6.71 4.83 1.65
CA SER A 52 7.06 6.23 1.42
C SER A 52 8.43 6.31 0.73
N GLY A 53 8.86 7.51 0.36
CA GLY A 53 10.17 7.73 -0.27
C GLY A 53 10.18 7.53 -1.79
N TRP A 54 9.04 7.67 -2.46
CA TRP A 54 8.95 7.65 -3.91
C TRP A 54 9.74 8.82 -4.52
N THR A 55 10.50 8.55 -5.59
CA THR A 55 11.20 9.60 -6.34
C THR A 55 10.20 10.36 -7.20
N HIS A 56 10.13 11.67 -6.98
CA HIS A 56 9.28 12.57 -7.75
C HIS A 56 10.13 13.38 -8.73
N ILE A 57 9.68 13.44 -9.99
CA ILE A 57 10.30 14.21 -11.04
C ILE A 57 9.22 15.15 -11.59
N PRO A 58 9.38 16.48 -11.47
CA PRO A 58 8.45 17.42 -12.10
C PRO A 58 8.44 17.19 -13.61
N TYR A 59 7.24 17.01 -14.18
CA TYR A 59 7.09 16.79 -15.62
C TYR A 59 7.71 17.93 -16.43
N VAL A 60 7.58 19.17 -15.96
CA VAL A 60 8.13 20.36 -16.62
C VAL A 60 9.65 20.30 -16.71
N ASP A 61 10.34 19.87 -15.65
CA ASP A 61 11.79 19.75 -15.63
C ASP A 61 12.26 18.68 -16.61
N LEU A 62 11.60 17.52 -16.62
CA LEU A 62 11.88 16.44 -17.56
C LEU A 62 11.63 16.87 -19.01
N TYR A 63 10.53 17.57 -19.26
CA TYR A 63 10.18 18.08 -20.59
C TYR A 63 11.20 19.09 -21.08
N LEU A 64 11.55 20.10 -20.27
CA LEU A 64 12.52 21.13 -20.65
C LEU A 64 13.93 20.55 -20.88
N ASP A 65 14.37 19.59 -20.05
CA ASP A 65 15.66 18.93 -20.25
C ASP A 65 15.71 18.13 -21.55
N SER A 66 14.59 17.47 -21.93
CA SER A 66 14.50 16.72 -23.19
C SER A 66 14.66 17.57 -24.46
N GLN A 67 14.42 18.88 -24.37
CA GLN A 67 14.55 19.82 -25.49
C GLN A 67 15.96 20.44 -25.60
N ARG A 68 16.86 20.16 -24.66
CA ARG A 68 18.23 20.69 -24.69
C ARG A 68 19.05 19.96 -25.75
N GLN A 69 19.94 20.69 -26.42
CA GLN A 69 20.97 20.10 -27.30
C GLN A 69 21.92 19.18 -26.52
N HIS A 70 22.19 19.51 -25.26
CA HIS A 70 22.95 18.68 -24.32
C HIS A 70 22.11 18.46 -23.05
N PRO A 71 21.40 17.32 -22.94
CA PRO A 71 20.60 17.00 -21.76
C PRO A 71 21.45 16.90 -20.49
N LEU A 72 20.92 17.38 -19.37
CA LEU A 72 21.59 17.27 -18.07
C LEU A 72 21.32 15.92 -17.40
N ARG A 73 20.21 15.27 -17.74
CA ARG A 73 19.82 13.97 -17.19
C ARG A 73 20.33 12.83 -18.06
N ALA A 74 20.63 11.70 -17.43
CA ALA A 74 21.04 10.51 -18.14
C ALA A 74 19.86 9.95 -18.95
N ALA A 75 20.07 9.70 -20.25
CA ALA A 75 19.02 9.20 -21.15
C ALA A 75 18.40 7.85 -20.72
N ASN A 76 19.09 7.09 -19.88
CA ASN A 76 18.65 5.79 -19.36
C ASN A 76 18.13 5.84 -17.92
N GLU A 77 17.94 7.01 -17.32
CA GLU A 77 17.55 7.13 -15.89
C GLU A 77 16.22 6.42 -15.58
N LEU A 78 15.30 6.35 -16.54
CA LEU A 78 13.99 5.72 -16.40
C LEU A 78 13.96 4.28 -16.93
N ARG A 79 15.06 3.78 -17.50
CA ARG A 79 15.09 2.47 -18.16
C ARG A 79 14.79 1.36 -17.16
N GLY A 80 13.83 0.50 -17.51
CA GLY A 80 13.42 -0.64 -16.68
C GLY A 80 12.64 -0.26 -15.40
N LYS A 81 12.19 0.99 -15.29
CA LYS A 81 11.37 1.46 -14.16
C LYS A 81 9.90 1.58 -14.58
N ILE A 82 9.01 1.40 -13.62
CA ILE A 82 7.60 1.75 -13.78
C ILE A 82 7.46 3.22 -13.40
N VAL A 83 7.09 4.06 -14.37
CA VAL A 83 6.90 5.50 -14.17
C VAL A 83 5.40 5.80 -14.13
N ILE A 84 4.96 6.38 -13.03
CA ILE A 84 3.55 6.75 -12.83
C ILE A 84 3.44 8.24 -13.10
N ILE A 85 2.72 8.58 -14.17
CA ILE A 85 2.41 9.97 -14.51
C ILE A 85 1.07 10.31 -13.89
N GLY A 86 1.06 11.30 -13.02
CA GLY A 86 -0.16 11.84 -12.47
C GLY A 86 0.05 13.19 -11.84
N THR A 87 -1.06 13.82 -11.49
CA THR A 87 -1.06 15.15 -10.91
C THR A 87 -0.87 15.08 -9.40
N ALA A 88 0.24 15.62 -8.90
CA ALA A 88 0.51 15.74 -7.46
C ALA A 88 0.57 17.22 -7.00
N ALA A 89 0.05 18.16 -7.80
CA ALA A 89 0.07 19.57 -7.45
C ALA A 89 -0.81 19.84 -6.21
N PRO A 90 -0.32 20.60 -5.21
CA PRO A 90 -1.15 21.08 -4.11
C PRO A 90 -2.39 21.79 -4.66
N GLY A 91 -3.59 21.35 -4.25
CA GLY A 91 -4.87 21.96 -4.67
C GLY A 91 -5.71 21.15 -5.67
N LEU A 92 -5.17 20.08 -6.28
CA LEU A 92 -5.94 19.25 -7.23
C LEU A 92 -6.89 18.22 -6.58
N GLN A 93 -7.03 18.26 -5.25
CA GLN A 93 -7.88 17.36 -4.45
C GLN A 93 -7.65 15.85 -4.63
N ASP A 94 -6.58 15.39 -5.31
CA ASP A 94 -6.21 13.95 -5.35
C ASP A 94 -5.37 13.55 -4.11
N LEU A 95 -5.75 14.10 -2.95
CA LEU A 95 -5.18 13.76 -1.65
C LEU A 95 -6.13 12.79 -0.96
N ARG A 96 -5.58 11.69 -0.46
CA ARG A 96 -6.34 10.68 0.29
C ARG A 96 -5.83 10.60 1.73
N PRO A 97 -6.72 10.54 2.71
CA PRO A 97 -6.33 10.13 4.07
C PRO A 97 -5.91 8.66 4.05
N THR A 98 -4.72 8.40 4.59
CA THR A 98 -4.08 7.08 4.71
C THR A 98 -3.50 6.95 6.12
N PRO A 99 -3.11 5.73 6.56
CA PRO A 99 -2.44 5.55 7.84
C PRO A 99 -1.12 6.33 7.97
N LEU A 100 -0.48 6.70 6.84
CA LEU A 100 0.76 7.48 6.85
C LEU A 100 0.51 8.99 6.97
N SER A 101 -0.56 9.50 6.36
CA SER A 101 -0.87 10.93 6.32
C SER A 101 -2.33 11.17 5.97
N SER A 102 -2.94 12.20 6.55
CA SER A 102 -4.27 12.70 6.18
C SER A 102 -4.33 13.30 4.76
N SER A 103 -3.17 13.63 4.20
CA SER A 103 -2.99 14.26 2.89
C SER A 103 -1.91 13.51 2.11
N TYR A 104 -2.25 12.31 1.61
CA TYR A 104 -1.33 11.45 0.88
C TYR A 104 -1.64 11.48 -0.64
N PRO A 105 -0.63 11.66 -1.53
CA PRO A 105 -0.89 11.77 -2.97
C PRO A 105 -1.47 10.49 -3.57
N GLY A 106 -2.48 10.64 -4.43
CA GLY A 106 -3.14 9.50 -5.03
C GLY A 106 -2.23 8.62 -5.90
N VAL A 107 -1.29 9.24 -6.60
CA VAL A 107 -0.25 8.55 -7.38
C VAL A 107 0.61 7.62 -6.52
N GLU A 108 0.87 7.97 -5.27
CA GLU A 108 1.64 7.14 -4.35
C GLU A 108 0.84 5.93 -3.84
N VAL A 109 -0.49 6.04 -3.76
CA VAL A 109 -1.36 4.89 -3.48
C VAL A 109 -1.28 3.87 -4.62
N LEU A 110 -1.28 4.35 -5.88
CA LEU A 110 -1.06 3.47 -7.05
C LEU A 110 0.33 2.85 -7.02
N ALA A 111 1.36 3.64 -6.71
CA ALA A 111 2.74 3.16 -6.60
C ALA A 111 2.87 2.05 -5.55
N THR A 112 2.26 2.25 -4.39
CA THR A 112 2.22 1.27 -3.31
C THR A 112 1.50 -0.01 -3.74
N GLY A 113 0.33 0.11 -4.39
CA GLY A 113 -0.40 -1.06 -4.90
C GLY A 113 0.37 -1.86 -5.94
N ILE A 114 1.06 -1.18 -6.86
CA ILE A 114 1.92 -1.84 -7.88
C ILE A 114 3.08 -2.56 -7.19
N ASP A 115 3.79 -1.88 -6.28
CA ASP A 115 4.93 -2.47 -5.59
C ASP A 115 4.53 -3.67 -4.71
N ASN A 116 3.39 -3.59 -4.01
CA ASN A 116 2.88 -4.71 -3.22
C ASN A 116 2.57 -5.95 -4.08
N LEU A 117 1.97 -5.76 -5.26
CA LEU A 117 1.70 -6.87 -6.18
C LEU A 117 2.98 -7.43 -6.80
N HIS A 118 3.91 -6.55 -7.18
CA HIS A 118 5.23 -6.94 -7.68
C HIS A 118 6.02 -7.78 -6.68
N ARG A 119 6.00 -7.40 -5.39
CA ARG A 119 6.71 -8.11 -4.31
C ARG A 119 5.93 -9.28 -3.71
N GLY A 120 4.62 -9.32 -3.89
CA GLY A 120 3.76 -10.30 -3.23
C GLY A 120 3.54 -10.04 -1.73
N ASP A 121 3.75 -8.81 -1.25
CA ASP A 121 3.87 -8.48 0.18
C ASP A 121 2.73 -7.58 0.73
N TRP A 122 1.56 -7.62 0.10
CA TRP A 122 0.35 -7.00 0.64
C TRP A 122 -0.02 -7.58 2.01
N LEU A 123 -0.64 -6.75 2.86
CA LEU A 123 -1.05 -7.17 4.19
C LEU A 123 -2.25 -8.12 4.12
N ARG A 124 -2.26 -9.08 5.06
CA ARG A 124 -3.36 -10.04 5.23
C ARG A 124 -3.95 -9.84 6.61
N GLU A 125 -5.24 -9.53 6.66
CA GLU A 125 -5.97 -9.53 7.91
C GLU A 125 -6.04 -10.96 8.47
N VAL A 126 -5.69 -11.11 9.75
CA VAL A 126 -5.84 -12.37 10.47
C VAL A 126 -7.33 -12.56 10.77
N PRO A 127 -7.95 -13.70 10.40
CA PRO A 127 -9.36 -13.90 10.69
C PRO A 127 -9.62 -13.82 12.19
N ARG A 128 -10.68 -13.10 12.59
CA ARG A 128 -11.01 -12.82 14.00
C ARG A 128 -11.11 -14.08 14.88
N GLN A 129 -11.54 -15.20 14.29
CA GLN A 129 -11.58 -16.51 14.91
C GLN A 129 -10.23 -17.03 15.43
N TRP A 130 -9.12 -16.62 14.82
CA TRP A 130 -7.76 -16.96 15.27
C TRP A 130 -7.23 -15.96 16.30
N MET A 131 -7.69 -14.70 16.24
CA MET A 131 -7.25 -13.66 17.18
C MET A 131 -7.76 -13.91 18.60
N ALA A 132 -9.02 -14.32 18.76
CA ALA A 132 -9.62 -14.55 20.08
C ALA A 132 -8.88 -15.61 20.93
N PRO A 133 -8.62 -16.84 20.44
CA PRO A 133 -7.90 -17.85 21.22
C PRO A 133 -6.45 -17.44 21.48
N LEU A 134 -5.79 -16.76 20.52
CA LEU A 134 -4.43 -16.24 20.72
C LEU A 134 -4.39 -15.18 21.83
N ALA A 135 -5.34 -14.25 21.84
CA ALA A 135 -5.45 -13.24 22.88
C ALA A 135 -5.69 -13.88 24.27
N LEU A 136 -6.61 -14.85 24.36
CA LEU A 136 -6.86 -15.58 25.60
C LEU A 136 -5.62 -16.35 26.08
N LEU A 137 -4.89 -16.98 25.17
CA LEU A 137 -3.64 -17.68 25.47
C LEU A 137 -2.57 -16.73 26.00
N LEU A 138 -2.38 -15.57 25.35
CA LEU A 138 -1.44 -14.55 25.81
C LEU A 138 -1.82 -14.00 27.18
N ILE A 139 -3.10 -13.68 27.40
CA ILE A 139 -3.60 -13.23 28.71
C ILE A 139 -3.35 -14.29 29.78
N GLY A 140 -3.61 -15.57 29.48
CA GLY A 140 -3.33 -16.68 30.39
C GLY A 140 -1.84 -16.83 30.72
N LEU A 141 -0.97 -16.74 29.72
CA LEU A 141 0.50 -16.74 29.90
C LEU A 141 0.97 -15.59 30.78
N PHE A 142 0.46 -14.37 30.52
CA PHE A 142 0.77 -13.21 31.35
C PHE A 142 0.29 -13.39 32.79
N ALA A 143 -0.93 -13.88 33.01
CA ALA A 143 -1.46 -14.12 34.34
C ALA A 143 -0.65 -15.16 35.12
N VAL A 144 -0.24 -16.26 34.47
CA VAL A 144 0.62 -17.28 35.07
C VAL A 144 2.02 -16.73 35.37
N GLY A 145 2.60 -15.97 34.44
CA GLY A 145 3.91 -15.33 34.62
C GLY A 145 3.92 -14.35 35.79
N PHE A 146 2.93 -13.45 35.85
CA PHE A 146 2.79 -12.49 36.95
C PHE A 146 2.52 -13.18 38.29
N GLY A 147 1.67 -14.21 38.31
CA GLY A 147 1.38 -14.99 39.52
C GLY A 147 2.58 -15.78 40.04
N ARG A 148 3.51 -16.19 39.17
CA ARG A 148 4.77 -16.83 39.58
C ARG A 148 5.79 -15.82 40.10
N ALA A 149 5.91 -14.67 39.44
CA ALA A 149 6.81 -13.59 39.86
C ALA A 149 6.40 -12.98 41.22
N SER A 150 5.10 -12.78 41.46
CA SER A 150 4.59 -12.25 42.72
C SER A 150 4.78 -13.24 43.88
N LYS A 151 4.57 -14.54 43.65
CA LYS A 151 4.86 -15.59 44.64
C LYS A 151 6.35 -15.68 44.96
N ALA A 152 7.23 -15.54 43.98
CA ALA A 152 8.67 -15.55 44.21
C ALA A 152 9.16 -14.32 45.01
N ALA A 153 8.57 -13.15 44.77
CA ALA A 153 8.89 -11.91 45.50
C ALA A 153 8.35 -11.88 46.94
N ALA A 154 7.35 -12.70 47.27
CA ALA A 154 6.77 -12.77 48.62
C ALA A 154 7.51 -13.75 49.57
N ILE A 155 8.48 -14.51 49.07
CA ILE A 155 9.22 -15.56 49.82
C ILE A 155 10.68 -15.13 50.11
N GLY A 156 11.11 -13.95 49.65
CA GLY A 156 12.41 -13.34 49.99
C GLY A 156 12.25 -12.14 50.91
#